data_AF-A0A1I8NJI7-F1
#
_entry.id   AF-A0A1I8NJI7-F1
#
_cell.length_a   1.000
_cell.length_b   1.000
_cell.length_c   1.000
_cell.angle_alpha   90.00
_cell.angle_beta   90.00
_cell.angle_gamma   90.00
#
_symmetry.space_group_name_H-M   'P 1'
#
loop_
_entity.id
_entity.type
_entity.pdbx_description
1 polymer ?
#
loop_
_entity_poly.entity_id
_entity_poly.type
_entity_poly.pdbx_seq_one_letter_code
_entity_poly.pdbx_strand_id
1 'polypeptide(L)'
;MFNNKTIFLIGVLLAISIGLSSSAGLCKGCKGKLLVKQLETLDSKRKCWLSMDNHVLLNFKLAVLKGVAGVLEDLYTKSNDLSRAECKTEPIAECEATADKDADIECVTNRMKAMANAYVQLEECNGELLDRKDLNMMFKVMAGSAVGWRVVHPQC
;
A
#
# COMPACT_ATOMS: atom_id res chain seq x y z
N MET A 1 4.41 12.33 -67.40
CA MET A 1 3.29 12.69 -66.49
C MET A 1 3.24 11.63 -65.40
N PHE A 2 3.51 12.05 -64.17
CA PHE A 2 4.00 11.19 -63.09
C PHE A 2 2.92 10.27 -62.49
N ASN A 3 3.39 9.09 -62.10
CA ASN A 3 2.66 7.89 -61.72
C ASN A 3 1.82 8.04 -60.44
N ASN A 4 0.62 7.49 -60.51
CA ASN A 4 -0.46 7.60 -59.53
C ASN A 4 -0.55 6.36 -58.61
N LYS A 5 0.53 5.98 -57.91
CA LYS A 5 0.55 4.72 -57.10
C LYS A 5 1.23 4.77 -55.72
N THR A 6 1.60 5.95 -55.20
CA THR A 6 2.47 6.03 -54.00
C THR A 6 1.89 6.80 -52.81
N ILE A 7 0.57 6.83 -52.62
CA ILE A 7 -0.06 7.50 -51.45
C ILE A 7 -0.88 6.52 -50.58
N PHE A 8 -0.74 5.21 -50.78
CA PHE A 8 -1.48 4.20 -49.99
C PHE A 8 -0.62 3.32 -49.08
N LEU A 9 0.59 3.79 -48.70
CA LEU A 9 1.55 2.98 -47.93
C LEU A 9 2.12 3.67 -46.67
N ILE A 10 1.58 4.82 -46.25
CA ILE A 10 2.00 5.48 -44.99
C ILE A 10 0.92 5.34 -43.88
N GLY A 11 -0.27 4.84 -44.20
CA GLY A 11 -1.37 4.68 -43.23
C GLY A 11 -1.38 3.37 -42.43
N VAL A 12 -0.53 2.39 -42.74
CA VAL A 12 -0.59 1.03 -42.16
C VAL A 12 0.52 0.74 -41.14
N LEU A 13 1.53 1.62 -41.02
CA LEU A 13 2.61 1.48 -40.03
C LEU A 13 2.34 2.19 -38.69
N LEU A 14 1.19 2.85 -38.54
CA LEU A 14 0.76 3.52 -37.31
C LEU A 14 -0.30 2.74 -36.51
N ALA A 15 -0.56 1.48 -36.90
CA ALA A 15 -1.49 0.57 -36.22
C ALA A 15 -0.78 -0.58 -35.47
N ILE A 16 0.55 -0.52 -35.31
CA ILE A 16 1.34 -1.43 -34.45
C ILE A 16 1.83 -0.69 -33.20
N SER A 17 0.91 0.01 -32.55
CA SER A 17 1.02 0.38 -31.12
C SER A 17 -0.10 -0.28 -30.33
N ILE A 18 -0.55 -1.46 -30.81
CA ILE A 18 -1.39 -2.37 -30.05
C ILE A 18 -0.51 -3.01 -28.97
N GLY A 19 -0.71 -2.53 -27.74
CA GLY A 19 -0.67 -3.42 -26.59
C GLY A 19 0.71 -3.68 -25.97
N LEU A 20 1.34 -2.63 -25.45
CA LEU A 20 1.86 -2.73 -24.08
C LEU A 20 0.66 -2.64 -23.10
N SER A 21 -0.34 -3.50 -23.31
CA SER A 21 -1.13 -3.97 -22.19
C SER A 21 -0.11 -4.74 -21.39
N SER A 22 0.44 -4.11 -20.35
CA SER A 22 1.07 -4.81 -19.25
C SER A 22 0.21 -6.03 -19.02
N SER A 23 0.67 -7.20 -19.41
CA SER A 23 -0.03 -8.43 -19.07
C SER A 23 -0.21 -8.30 -17.59
N ALA A 24 -1.46 -8.21 -17.11
CA ALA A 24 -1.78 -8.44 -15.72
C ALA A 24 -1.35 -9.89 -15.50
N GLY A 25 -0.04 -10.07 -15.29
CA GLY A 25 0.58 -11.33 -15.02
C GLY A 25 -0.13 -11.81 -13.79
N LEU A 26 -0.73 -12.99 -13.88
CA LEU A 26 -1.39 -13.61 -12.76
C LEU A 26 -0.37 -13.66 -11.61
N CYS A 27 -0.48 -12.73 -10.66
CA CYS A 27 0.57 -12.58 -9.67
C CYS A 27 0.56 -13.80 -8.77
N LYS A 28 1.63 -14.59 -8.84
CA LYS A 28 1.68 -15.90 -8.21
C LYS A 28 1.90 -15.75 -6.70
N GLY A 29 0.82 -15.89 -5.94
CA GLY A 29 0.88 -15.83 -4.49
C GLY A 29 1.02 -14.42 -3.91
N CYS A 30 0.68 -13.38 -4.71
CA CYS A 30 0.46 -12.01 -4.23
C CYS A 30 -0.44 -11.99 -2.99
N LYS A 31 -0.10 -11.13 -2.04
CA LYS A 31 -0.87 -10.96 -0.80
C LYS A 31 -1.05 -9.48 -0.42
N GLY A 32 -0.59 -8.54 -1.22
CA GLY A 32 -0.79 -7.11 -0.99
C GLY A 32 -2.26 -6.72 -0.84
N LYS A 33 -3.16 -7.32 -1.63
CA LYS A 33 -4.62 -7.06 -1.50
C LYS A 33 -5.18 -7.50 -0.14
N LEU A 34 -4.60 -8.54 0.46
CA LEU A 34 -4.95 -8.94 1.83
C LEU A 34 -4.44 -7.91 2.85
N LEU A 35 -3.24 -7.35 2.64
CA LEU A 35 -2.70 -6.26 3.47
C LEU A 35 -3.61 -5.03 3.45
N VAL A 36 -4.05 -4.60 2.25
CA VAL A 36 -5.02 -3.50 2.10
C VAL A 36 -6.30 -3.79 2.87
N LYS A 37 -6.89 -4.98 2.69
CA LYS A 37 -8.12 -5.38 3.40
C LYS A 37 -7.97 -5.37 4.94
N GLN A 38 -6.81 -5.79 5.47
CA GLN A 38 -6.53 -5.75 6.91
C GLN A 38 -6.45 -4.30 7.40
N LEU A 39 -5.84 -3.40 6.63
CA LEU A 39 -5.77 -1.98 6.96
C LEU A 39 -7.14 -1.29 6.89
N GLU A 40 -7.96 -1.61 5.91
CA GLU A 40 -9.35 -1.12 5.84
C GLU A 40 -10.17 -1.58 7.05
N THR A 41 -9.98 -2.83 7.49
CA THR A 41 -10.61 -3.35 8.70
C THR A 41 -10.16 -2.55 9.93
N LEU A 42 -8.86 -2.25 10.05
CA LEU A 42 -8.32 -1.43 11.13
C LEU A 42 -8.89 -0.01 11.10
N ASP A 43 -8.92 0.62 9.93
CA ASP A 43 -9.43 1.99 9.74
C ASP A 43 -10.93 2.10 10.05
N SER A 44 -11.73 1.09 9.67
CA SER A 44 -13.16 1.07 10.01
C SER A 44 -13.42 1.13 11.52
N LYS A 45 -12.47 0.65 12.33
CA LYS A 45 -12.52 0.65 13.79
C LYS A 45 -11.75 1.81 14.43
N ARG A 46 -11.03 2.61 13.63
CA ARG A 46 -10.18 3.74 14.07
C ARG A 46 -10.92 4.67 15.02
N LYS A 47 -12.11 5.14 14.64
CA LYS A 47 -12.89 6.08 15.47
C LYS A 47 -13.27 5.49 16.83
N CYS A 48 -13.52 4.19 16.90
CA CYS A 48 -13.84 3.49 18.15
C CYS A 48 -12.58 3.31 19.01
N TRP A 49 -11.47 2.89 18.39
CA TRP A 49 -10.24 2.55 19.11
C TRP A 49 -9.38 3.76 19.50
N LEU A 50 -9.34 4.79 18.65
CA LEU A 50 -8.36 5.88 18.65
C LEU A 50 -9.00 7.28 18.79
N SER A 51 -10.25 7.40 19.23
CA SER A 51 -10.86 8.72 19.51
C SER A 51 -10.31 9.36 20.79
N MET A 52 -10.06 10.67 20.73
CA MET A 52 -9.71 11.52 21.89
C MET A 52 -10.81 11.56 22.95
N ASP A 53 -12.08 11.43 22.56
CA ASP A 53 -13.24 11.66 23.43
C ASP A 53 -13.37 10.63 24.55
N ASN A 54 -12.63 9.51 24.50
CA ASN A 54 -12.90 8.36 25.35
C ASN A 54 -11.65 7.64 25.89
N HIS A 55 -10.41 8.13 25.69
CA HIS A 55 -9.22 7.30 25.99
C HIS A 55 -7.99 7.96 26.61
N VAL A 56 -7.74 7.59 27.88
CA VAL A 56 -6.49 7.89 28.62
C VAL A 56 -5.25 7.27 27.95
N LEU A 57 -5.43 6.22 27.15
CA LEU A 57 -4.34 5.49 26.48
C LEU A 57 -4.06 5.95 25.04
N LEU A 58 -4.59 7.09 24.62
CA LEU A 58 -4.48 7.55 23.23
C LEU A 58 -3.02 7.63 22.75
N ASN A 59 -2.13 8.22 23.55
CA ASN A 59 -0.70 8.34 23.22
C ASN A 59 -0.04 6.96 23.02
N PHE A 60 -0.38 5.99 23.87
CA PHE A 60 0.11 4.62 23.72
C PHE A 60 -0.38 3.99 22.42
N LYS A 61 -1.67 4.15 22.10
CA LYS A 61 -2.25 3.57 20.88
C LYS A 61 -1.72 4.24 19.62
N LEU A 62 -1.50 5.55 19.64
CA LEU A 62 -0.84 6.27 18.55
C LEU A 62 0.61 5.78 18.39
N ALA A 63 1.34 5.55 19.49
CA ALA A 63 2.69 4.97 19.41
C ALA A 63 2.66 3.55 18.80
N VAL A 64 1.68 2.72 19.18
CA VAL A 64 1.46 1.41 18.54
C VAL A 64 1.16 1.56 17.05
N LEU A 65 0.26 2.48 16.67
CA LEU A 65 -0.08 2.74 15.26
C LEU A 65 1.15 3.19 14.45
N LYS A 66 1.97 4.10 15.02
CA LYS A 66 3.24 4.52 14.42
C LYS A 66 4.23 3.36 14.28
N GLY A 67 4.29 2.46 15.26
CA GLY A 67 5.09 1.23 15.16
C GLY A 67 4.62 0.29 14.06
N VAL A 68 3.30 0.09 13.93
CA VAL A 68 2.71 -0.67 12.82
C VAL A 68 3.05 -0.02 11.47
N ALA A 69 2.97 1.31 11.38
CA ALA A 69 3.34 2.05 10.18
C ALA A 69 4.82 1.88 9.82
N GLY A 70 5.73 1.90 10.80
CA GLY A 70 7.16 1.66 10.58
C GLY A 70 7.46 0.27 10.03
N VAL A 71 6.79 -0.78 10.55
CA VAL A 71 6.96 -2.14 10.00
C VAL A 71 6.44 -2.24 8.56
N LEU A 72 5.37 -1.51 8.23
CA LEU A 72 4.85 -1.44 6.86
C LEU A 72 5.80 -0.69 5.93
N GLU A 73 6.41 0.39 6.42
CA GLU A 73 7.42 1.15 5.70
C GLU A 73 8.67 0.31 5.41
N ASP A 74 9.15 -0.48 6.36
CA ASP A 74 10.26 -1.41 6.16
C ASP A 74 9.92 -2.44 5.08
N LEU A 75 8.72 -3.03 5.14
CA LEU A 75 8.23 -3.98 4.14
C LEU A 75 8.18 -3.32 2.75
N TYR A 76 7.60 -2.12 2.67
CA TYR A 76 7.46 -1.37 1.42
C TYR A 76 8.82 -1.03 0.82
N THR A 77 9.70 -0.39 1.60
CA THR A 77 11.04 0.05 1.15
C THR A 77 11.85 -1.14 0.67
N LYS A 78 11.91 -2.22 1.45
CA LYS A 78 12.64 -3.42 1.07
C LYS A 78 12.07 -4.07 -0.20
N SER A 79 10.75 -4.12 -0.33
CA SER A 79 10.10 -4.66 -1.53
C SER A 79 10.36 -3.78 -2.76
N ASN A 80 10.40 -2.45 -2.57
CA ASN A 80 10.73 -1.51 -3.63
C ASN A 80 12.19 -1.68 -4.07
N ASP A 81 13.10 -1.94 -3.13
CA ASP A 81 14.50 -2.20 -3.43
C ASP A 81 14.72 -3.49 -4.22
N LEU A 82 13.99 -4.55 -3.85
CA LEU A 82 14.00 -5.86 -4.52
C LEU A 82 13.29 -5.86 -5.88
N SER A 83 12.42 -4.88 -6.12
CA SER A 83 11.64 -4.80 -7.35
C SER A 83 12.50 -4.53 -8.58
N ARG A 84 12.05 -5.03 -9.74
CA ARG A 84 12.62 -4.64 -11.04
C ARG A 84 12.57 -3.12 -11.22
N ALA A 85 13.53 -2.57 -11.95
CA ALA A 85 13.72 -1.12 -12.07
C ALA A 85 12.46 -0.38 -12.54
N GLU A 86 11.74 -0.96 -13.51
CA GLU A 86 10.49 -0.42 -14.05
C GLU A 86 9.29 -0.50 -13.09
N CYS A 87 9.40 -1.32 -12.04
CA CYS A 87 8.37 -1.49 -11.02
C CYS A 87 8.61 -0.63 -9.78
N LYS A 88 9.78 0.01 -9.65
CA LYS A 88 10.07 0.84 -8.48
C LYS A 88 9.15 2.05 -8.43
N THR A 89 8.77 2.43 -7.22
CA THR A 89 7.87 3.55 -6.93
C THR A 89 8.60 4.61 -6.11
N GLU A 90 8.12 5.85 -6.21
CA GLU A 90 8.65 6.98 -5.44
C GLU A 90 8.36 6.84 -3.94
N PRO A 91 9.24 7.35 -3.06
CA PRO A 91 9.01 7.36 -1.63
C PRO A 91 7.68 8.04 -1.25
N ILE A 92 7.01 7.45 -0.27
CA ILE A 92 5.76 8.00 0.27
C ILE A 92 6.09 8.97 1.40
N ALA A 93 5.58 10.19 1.28
CA ALA A 93 5.83 11.28 2.22
C ALA A 93 5.53 10.87 3.68
N GLU A 94 6.36 11.38 4.58
CA GLU A 94 6.17 11.23 6.03
C GLU A 94 5.07 12.14 6.56
N CYS A 95 4.53 11.78 7.71
CA CYS A 95 3.60 12.62 8.45
C CYS A 95 4.38 13.63 9.30
N GLU A 96 4.11 14.91 9.11
CA GLU A 96 4.56 15.94 10.03
C GLU A 96 3.83 15.79 11.37
N ALA A 97 4.59 15.82 12.47
CA ALA A 97 4.01 15.71 13.80
C ALA A 97 3.26 17.00 14.14
N THR A 98 2.01 16.84 14.58
CA THR A 98 1.16 17.95 14.96
C THR A 98 0.81 17.89 16.46
N ALA A 99 0.30 19.01 16.99
CA ALA A 99 -0.27 19.04 18.33
C ALA A 99 -1.62 18.29 18.40
N ASP A 100 -2.28 18.12 17.26
CA ASP A 100 -3.58 17.46 17.12
C ASP A 100 -3.40 15.95 16.92
N LYS A 101 -3.83 15.15 17.90
CA LYS A 101 -3.67 13.70 17.85
C LYS A 101 -4.60 13.03 16.84
N ASP A 102 -5.77 13.58 16.58
CA ASP A 102 -6.66 13.04 15.56
C ASP A 102 -6.08 13.27 14.17
N ALA A 103 -5.47 14.45 13.94
CA ALA A 103 -4.73 14.74 12.72
C ALA A 103 -3.52 13.80 12.54
N ASP A 104 -2.74 13.56 13.60
CA ASP A 104 -1.63 12.59 13.57
C ASP A 104 -2.12 11.18 13.22
N ILE A 105 -3.22 10.72 13.84
CA ILE A 105 -3.80 9.38 13.60
C ILE A 105 -4.28 9.27 12.15
N GLU A 106 -4.96 10.29 11.65
CA GLU A 106 -5.45 10.34 10.28
C GLU A 106 -4.31 10.30 9.27
N CYS A 107 -3.28 11.13 9.47
CA CYS A 107 -2.13 11.15 8.60
C CYS A 107 -1.45 9.77 8.57
N VAL A 108 -1.14 9.19 9.73
CA VAL A 108 -0.45 7.89 9.80
C VAL A 108 -1.28 6.80 9.11
N THR A 109 -2.60 6.80 9.32
CA THR A 109 -3.49 5.83 8.68
C THR A 109 -3.52 5.99 7.15
N ASN A 110 -3.61 7.23 6.67
CA ASN A 110 -3.60 7.51 5.24
C ASN A 110 -2.26 7.13 4.59
N ARG A 111 -1.14 7.42 5.27
CA ARG A 111 0.19 7.00 4.84
C ARG A 111 0.30 5.47 4.76
N MET A 112 -0.22 4.75 5.76
CA MET A 112 -0.26 3.28 5.73
C MET A 112 -1.07 2.73 4.55
N LYS A 113 -2.22 3.34 4.24
CA LYS A 113 -3.01 2.97 3.04
C LYS A 113 -2.23 3.21 1.75
N ALA A 114 -1.54 4.35 1.64
CA ALA A 114 -0.70 4.64 0.48
C ALA A 114 0.42 3.59 0.33
N MET A 115 1.12 3.24 1.42
CA MET A 115 2.19 2.23 1.41
C MET A 115 1.68 0.84 1.03
N ALA A 116 0.52 0.43 1.57
CA ALA A 116 -0.05 -0.87 1.22
C ALA A 116 -0.50 -0.95 -0.25
N ASN A 117 -1.06 0.14 -0.78
CA ASN A 117 -1.42 0.20 -2.20
C ASN A 117 -0.18 0.22 -3.11
N ALA A 118 0.87 0.95 -2.73
CA ALA A 118 2.14 0.92 -3.44
C ALA A 118 2.74 -0.49 -3.40
N TYR A 119 2.72 -1.17 -2.25
CA TYR A 119 3.14 -2.57 -2.13
C TYR A 119 2.35 -3.51 -3.07
N VAL A 120 1.02 -3.32 -3.21
CA VAL A 120 0.22 -4.07 -4.19
C VAL A 120 0.76 -3.84 -5.61
N GLN A 121 1.03 -2.59 -5.99
CA GLN A 121 1.56 -2.26 -7.30
C GLN A 121 2.93 -2.89 -7.54
N LEU A 122 3.79 -2.94 -6.51
CA LEU A 122 5.07 -3.64 -6.58
C LEU A 122 4.86 -5.13 -6.88
N GLU A 123 4.03 -5.83 -6.10
CA GLU A 123 3.82 -7.27 -6.35
C GLU A 123 3.15 -7.53 -7.71
N GLU A 124 2.16 -6.72 -8.11
CA GLU A 124 1.45 -6.88 -9.39
C GLU A 124 2.38 -6.60 -10.58
N CYS A 125 3.22 -5.57 -10.50
CA CYS A 125 4.18 -5.26 -11.54
C CYS A 125 5.25 -6.36 -11.64
N ASN A 126 5.82 -6.81 -10.52
CA ASN A 126 6.82 -7.88 -10.52
C ASN A 126 6.21 -9.24 -10.91
N GLY A 127 4.91 -9.46 -10.64
CA GLY A 127 4.19 -10.70 -10.89
C GLY A 127 4.36 -11.75 -9.78
N GLU A 128 4.94 -11.37 -8.64
CA GLU A 128 5.23 -12.27 -7.52
C GLU A 128 5.27 -11.56 -6.16
N LEU A 129 5.24 -12.38 -5.10
CA LEU A 129 5.47 -11.95 -3.73
C LEU A 129 6.96 -11.68 -3.50
N LEU A 130 7.31 -10.43 -3.20
CA LEU A 130 8.70 -9.98 -3.08
C LEU A 130 9.36 -10.38 -1.74
N ASP A 131 8.64 -10.22 -0.62
CA ASP A 131 9.13 -10.64 0.69
C ASP A 131 8.06 -11.29 1.55
N ARG A 132 8.06 -12.63 1.55
CA ARG A 132 7.12 -13.42 2.35
C ARG A 132 7.34 -13.27 3.85
N LYS A 133 8.58 -13.15 4.31
CA LYS A 133 8.91 -13.18 5.74
C LYS A 133 8.43 -11.88 6.39
N ASP A 134 8.75 -10.75 5.76
CA ASP A 134 8.43 -9.44 6.31
C ASP A 134 6.93 -9.15 6.15
N LEU A 135 6.29 -9.62 5.08
CA LEU A 135 4.82 -9.56 4.96
C LEU A 135 4.12 -10.38 6.06
N ASN A 136 4.62 -11.58 6.37
CA ASN A 136 4.07 -12.37 7.48
C ASN A 136 4.30 -11.66 8.83
N MET A 137 5.42 -10.98 9.02
CA MET A 137 5.68 -10.17 10.20
C MET A 137 4.69 -9.01 10.29
N MET A 138 4.45 -8.30 9.19
CA MET A 138 3.46 -7.23 9.09
C MET A 138 2.07 -7.70 9.52
N PHE A 139 1.61 -8.85 9.02
CA PHE A 139 0.33 -9.44 9.43
C PHE A 139 0.28 -9.75 10.93
N LYS A 140 1.36 -10.30 11.50
CA LYS A 140 1.44 -10.59 12.95
C LYS A 140 1.40 -9.30 13.79
N VAL A 141 2.09 -8.25 13.36
CA VAL A 141 2.11 -6.95 14.04
C VAL A 141 0.73 -6.29 14.02
N MET A 142 0.04 -6.29 12.86
CA MET A 142 -1.34 -5.80 12.79
C MET A 142 -2.28 -6.61 13.67
N ALA A 143 -2.20 -7.94 13.63
CA ALA A 143 -3.06 -8.81 14.43
C ALA A 143 -2.82 -8.61 15.94
N GLY A 144 -1.56 -8.56 16.37
CA GLY A 144 -1.20 -8.31 17.77
C GLY A 144 -1.71 -6.95 18.26
N SER A 145 -1.56 -5.91 17.44
CA SER A 145 -2.05 -4.56 17.75
C SER A 145 -3.58 -4.53 17.87
N ALA A 146 -4.30 -5.15 16.93
CA ALA A 146 -5.75 -5.22 16.95
C ALA A 146 -6.28 -6.03 18.15
N VAL A 147 -5.63 -7.15 18.51
CA VAL A 147 -5.98 -7.93 19.71
C VAL A 147 -5.79 -7.09 20.97
N GLY A 148 -4.66 -6.39 21.08
CA GLY A 148 -4.40 -5.50 22.22
C GLY A 148 -5.45 -4.40 22.36
N TRP A 149 -5.83 -3.77 21.25
CA TRP A 149 -6.89 -2.75 21.28
C TRP A 149 -8.26 -3.31 21.62
N ARG A 150 -8.59 -4.52 21.17
CA ARG A 150 -9.84 -5.19 21.54
C ARG A 150 -9.94 -5.52 23.04
N VAL A 151 -8.82 -5.83 23.70
CA VAL A 151 -8.80 -6.01 25.16
C VAL A 151 -9.12 -4.70 25.88
N VAL A 152 -8.58 -3.59 25.38
CA VAL A 152 -8.81 -2.25 25.93
C VAL A 152 -10.21 -1.72 25.60
N HIS A 153 -10.78 -2.17 24.49
CA HIS A 153 -12.05 -1.71 23.93
C HIS A 153 -12.89 -2.88 23.42
N PRO A 154 -13.49 -3.69 24.31
CA PRO A 154 -14.18 -4.93 23.93
C PRO A 154 -15.47 -4.70 23.12
N GLN A 155 -16.08 -3.51 23.23
CA GLN A 155 -17.24 -3.07 22.46
C GLN A 155 -16.91 -2.64 21.03
N CYS A 156 -15.61 -2.53 20.72
CA CYS A 156 -15.05 -2.36 19.40
C CYS A 156 -14.48 -3.73 18.92
#